data_AF-A0A5C8VQY8-F1
#
_entry.id   AF-A0A5C8VQY8-F1
#
_cell.length_a   1.000
_cell.length_b   1.000
_cell.length_c   1.000
_cell.angle_alpha   90.00
_cell.angle_beta   90.00
_cell.angle_gamma   90.00
#
_symmetry.space_group_name_H-M   'P 1'
#
loop_
_entity.id
_entity.type
_entity.pdbx_description
1 polymer ?
#
loop_
_entity_poly.entity_id
_entity_poly.type
_entity_poly.pdbx_seq_one_letter_code
_entity_poly.pdbx_strand_id
1 'polypeptide(L)'
;MALAVLASPVLADTPRPAPGLYCPVGGEAAMPISVQPGGGMGIDGLDCSTVDLAGGRARSGACYANGGSIVDLDVDLVVRPDGDLVHNGIRFRRHPGRPPCP
;
A
#
# COMPACT_ATOMS: atom_id res chain seq x y z
N MET A 1 -22.67 43.46 -5.93
CA MET A 1 -22.52 42.61 -4.73
C MET A 1 -21.87 41.31 -5.20
N ALA A 2 -20.57 41.15 -4.95
CA ALA A 2 -19.80 39.99 -5.42
C ALA A 2 -19.64 38.99 -4.28
N LEU A 3 -20.20 37.78 -4.43
CA LEU A 3 -19.96 36.67 -3.51
C LEU A 3 -18.60 36.05 -3.85
N ALA A 4 -17.61 36.25 -2.98
CA ALA A 4 -16.37 35.49 -3.02
C ALA A 4 -16.58 34.14 -2.31
N VAL A 5 -16.55 33.05 -3.06
CA VAL A 5 -16.61 31.69 -2.51
C VAL A 5 -15.19 31.29 -2.11
N LEU A 6 -14.92 31.24 -0.81
CA LEU A 6 -13.67 30.72 -0.25
C LEU A 6 -13.71 29.19 -0.33
N ALA A 7 -13.10 28.62 -1.37
CA ALA A 7 -12.88 27.17 -1.46
C ALA A 7 -11.74 26.80 -0.50
N SER A 8 -12.09 26.32 0.70
CA SER A 8 -11.13 25.67 1.59
C SER A 8 -10.63 24.37 0.94
N PRO A 9 -9.31 24.11 0.89
CA PRO A 9 -8.82 22.80 0.47
C PRO A 9 -9.27 21.80 1.53
N VAL A 10 -10.20 20.92 1.16
CA VAL A 10 -10.42 19.68 1.92
C VAL A 10 -9.10 18.94 1.86
N LEU A 11 -8.44 18.81 3.01
CA LEU A 11 -7.40 17.80 3.21
C LEU A 11 -8.07 16.45 2.93
N ALA A 12 -7.94 15.97 1.71
CA ALA A 12 -8.33 14.63 1.36
C ALA A 12 -7.41 13.72 2.17
N ASP A 13 -8.01 12.98 3.12
CA ASP A 13 -7.29 11.92 3.82
C ASP A 13 -6.67 11.01 2.78
N THR A 14 -5.36 10.76 2.90
CA THR A 14 -4.64 9.94 1.92
C THR A 14 -5.34 8.58 1.83
N PRO A 15 -5.79 8.15 0.65
CA PRO A 15 -6.51 6.89 0.51
C PRO A 15 -5.70 5.75 1.12
N ARG A 16 -6.27 5.07 2.13
CA ARG A 16 -5.69 3.84 2.66
C ARG A 16 -6.16 2.65 1.84
N PRO A 17 -5.29 1.69 1.52
CA PRO A 17 -5.72 0.47 0.86
C PRO A 17 -6.62 -0.33 1.78
N ALA A 18 -7.65 -0.94 1.20
CA ALA A 18 -8.51 -1.84 1.95
C ALA A 18 -7.71 -3.08 2.39
N PRO A 19 -7.95 -3.65 3.58
CA PRO A 19 -7.30 -4.89 4.00
C PRO A 19 -7.53 -6.02 3.00
N GLY A 20 -6.51 -6.83 2.74
CA GLY A 20 -6.58 -7.97 1.82
C GLY A 20 -5.26 -8.28 1.12
N LEU A 21 -5.31 -9.27 0.23
CA LEU A 21 -4.18 -9.65 -0.63
C LEU A 21 -4.26 -8.88 -1.95
N TYR A 22 -3.16 -8.30 -2.38
CA TYR A 22 -2.99 -7.58 -3.63
C TYR A 22 -2.03 -8.36 -4.53
N CYS A 23 -2.54 -8.81 -5.68
CA CYS A 23 -1.81 -9.63 -6.63
C CYS A 23 -1.33 -8.79 -7.82
N PRO A 24 -0.12 -9.07 -8.36
CA PRO A 24 0.37 -8.37 -9.53
C PRO A 24 -0.55 -8.61 -10.73
N VAL A 25 -0.79 -7.56 -11.51
CA VAL A 25 -1.58 -7.60 -12.75
C VAL A 25 -0.62 -7.73 -13.93
N GLY A 26 -0.95 -8.55 -14.92
CA GLY A 26 -0.19 -8.64 -16.17
C GLY A 26 0.86 -9.75 -16.23
N GLY A 27 0.86 -10.68 -15.25
CA GLY A 27 1.75 -11.85 -15.27
C GLY A 27 3.19 -11.56 -14.87
N GLU A 28 3.47 -10.37 -14.31
CA GLU A 28 4.77 -10.04 -13.76
C GLU A 28 5.07 -10.89 -12.51
N ALA A 29 6.29 -11.42 -12.44
CA ALA A 29 6.75 -12.22 -11.32
C ALA A 29 7.15 -11.31 -10.14
N ALA A 30 6.14 -10.81 -9.43
CA ALA A 30 6.31 -10.02 -8.21
C ALA A 30 5.65 -10.72 -7.01
N MET A 31 6.21 -10.51 -5.81
CA MET A 31 5.60 -11.01 -4.59
C MET A 31 4.28 -10.26 -4.33
N PRO A 32 3.21 -10.96 -3.88
CA PRO A 32 1.97 -10.30 -3.49
C PRO A 32 2.19 -9.32 -2.34
N ILE A 33 1.39 -8.25 -2.31
CA ILE A 33 1.34 -7.31 -1.19
C ILE A 33 0.15 -7.70 -0.31
N SER A 34 0.34 -7.85 0.99
CA SER A 34 -0.76 -8.09 1.94
C SER A 34 -1.00 -6.84 2.79
N VAL A 35 -2.25 -6.50 3.04
CA VAL A 35 -2.65 -5.36 3.90
C VAL A 35 -3.52 -5.88 5.03
N GLN A 36 -3.08 -5.65 6.27
CA GLN A 36 -3.74 -6.12 7.48
C GLN A 36 -4.77 -5.08 8.00
N PRO A 37 -5.84 -5.52 8.68
CA PRO A 37 -6.75 -4.61 9.40
C PRO A 37 -5.99 -3.92 10.55
N GLY A 38 -5.49 -2.72 10.31
CA GLY A 38 -4.60 -2.01 11.25
C GLY A 38 -3.43 -1.30 10.58
N GLY A 39 -3.22 -1.52 9.27
CA GLY A 39 -2.15 -0.86 8.52
C GLY A 39 -0.83 -1.61 8.52
N GLY A 40 -0.78 -2.82 9.09
CA GLY A 40 0.31 -3.75 8.84
C GLY A 40 0.35 -4.18 7.37
N MET A 41 1.53 -4.52 6.87
CA MET A 41 1.74 -4.81 5.45
C MET A 41 2.82 -5.87 5.26
N GLY A 42 2.54 -6.84 4.38
CA GLY A 42 3.55 -7.71 3.79
C GLY A 42 3.95 -7.20 2.41
N ILE A 43 5.22 -6.92 2.17
CA ILE A 43 5.74 -6.37 0.91
C ILE A 43 7.22 -6.76 0.74
N ASP A 44 7.66 -7.11 -0.46
CA ASP A 44 9.06 -7.50 -0.77
C ASP A 44 9.63 -8.61 0.13
N GLY A 45 8.76 -9.49 0.65
CA GLY A 45 9.15 -10.56 1.57
C GLY A 45 9.42 -10.09 3.01
N LEU A 46 9.04 -8.85 3.34
CA LEU A 46 9.03 -8.28 4.67
C LEU A 46 7.61 -8.35 5.27
N ASP A 47 7.52 -8.51 6.58
CA ASP A 47 6.28 -8.38 7.35
C ASP A 47 6.40 -7.21 8.35
N CYS A 48 5.59 -6.18 8.15
CA CYS A 48 5.60 -4.94 8.92
C CYS A 48 4.33 -4.83 9.76
N SER A 49 4.45 -4.60 11.07
CA SER A 49 3.29 -4.48 11.96
C SER A 49 2.44 -3.22 11.70
N THR A 50 3.08 -2.14 11.24
CA THR A 50 2.43 -0.89 10.87
C THR A 50 3.25 -0.21 9.78
N VAL A 51 2.57 0.29 8.76
CA VAL A 51 3.19 1.06 7.67
C VAL A 51 2.51 2.41 7.54
N ASP A 52 3.32 3.46 7.56
CA ASP A 52 2.91 4.82 7.26
C ASP A 52 2.91 5.03 5.74
N LEU A 53 1.75 5.42 5.21
CA LEU A 53 1.56 5.72 3.79
C LEU A 53 1.43 7.23 3.60
N ALA A 54 2.41 7.83 2.93
CA ALA A 54 2.39 9.26 2.66
C ALA A 54 3.17 9.59 1.38
N GLY A 55 2.62 10.49 0.55
CA GLY A 55 3.32 11.00 -0.63
C GLY A 55 3.77 9.94 -1.63
N GLY A 56 3.02 8.83 -1.75
CA GLY A 56 3.38 7.71 -2.63
C GLY A 56 4.53 6.85 -2.09
N ARG A 57 4.77 6.86 -0.78
CA ARG A 57 5.77 6.01 -0.11
C ARG A 57 5.14 5.22 1.03
N ALA A 58 5.71 4.03 1.26
CA ALA A 58 5.45 3.18 2.41
C ALA A 58 6.67 3.16 3.32
N ARG A 59 6.45 3.49 4.60
CA ARG A 59 7.52 3.54 5.61
C ARG A 59 7.18 2.75 6.86
N SER A 60 8.19 2.10 7.42
CA SER A 60 8.13 1.50 8.76
C SER A 60 9.54 1.44 9.34
N GLY A 61 9.67 1.70 10.64
CA GLY A 61 10.94 1.52 11.36
C GLY A 61 11.16 0.09 11.87
N ALA A 62 10.24 -0.83 11.59
CA ALA A 62 10.39 -2.24 11.97
C ALA A 62 9.57 -3.15 11.06
N CYS A 63 10.29 -3.94 10.26
CA CYS A 63 9.75 -5.06 9.51
C CYS A 63 10.61 -6.29 9.71
N TYR A 64 9.98 -7.46 9.75
CA TYR A 64 10.64 -8.73 9.92
C TYR A 64 10.94 -9.34 8.56
N ALA A 65 12.21 -9.56 8.26
CA ALA A 65 12.62 -10.30 7.08
C ALA A 65 12.65 -11.81 7.35
N ASN A 66 12.67 -12.59 6.28
CA ASN A 66 12.95 -14.02 6.36
C ASN A 66 14.31 -14.24 7.06
N GLY A 67 14.32 -15.01 8.16
CA GLY A 67 15.50 -15.21 9.00
C GLY A 67 15.52 -14.40 10.30
N GLY A 68 14.51 -13.56 10.54
CA GLY A 68 14.27 -12.91 11.83
C GLY A 68 15.01 -11.60 12.06
N SER A 69 15.71 -11.07 11.04
CA SER A 69 16.25 -9.72 11.11
C SER A 69 15.13 -8.68 11.09
N ILE A 70 15.37 -7.58 11.79
CA ILE A 70 14.49 -6.40 11.80
C ILE A 70 15.16 -5.35 10.92
N VAL A 71 14.42 -4.83 9.94
CA VAL A 71 14.88 -3.83 8.98
C VAL A 71 13.88 -2.69 8.85
N ASP A 72 14.36 -1.53 8.41
CA ASP A 72 13.52 -0.41 8.02
C ASP A 72 12.93 -0.64 6.62
N LEU A 73 11.68 -0.20 6.42
CA LEU A 73 11.04 -0.09 5.12
C LEU A 73 10.98 1.38 4.71
N ASP A 74 11.47 1.71 3.51
CA ASP A 74 11.20 2.98 2.84
C ASP A 74 11.16 2.76 1.32
N VAL A 75 9.99 2.42 0.79
CA VAL A 75 9.79 2.06 -0.62
C VAL A 75 8.73 2.96 -1.27
N ASP A 76 8.70 2.99 -2.60
CA ASP A 76 7.57 3.58 -3.31
C ASP A 76 6.32 2.71 -3.12
N LEU A 77 5.19 3.34 -2.83
CA LEU A 77 3.90 2.65 -2.83
C LEU A 77 2.81 3.68 -3.05
N VAL A 78 2.18 3.62 -4.22
CA VAL A 78 1.10 4.53 -4.59
C VAL A 78 -0.23 3.80 -4.48
N VAL A 79 -1.12 4.36 -3.66
CA VAL A 79 -2.53 3.94 -3.63
C VAL A 79 -3.28 4.73 -4.70
N ARG A 80 -3.81 4.03 -5.70
CA ARG A 80 -4.58 4.65 -6.78
C ARG A 80 -6.03 4.90 -6.34
N PRO A 81 -6.75 5.85 -6.99
CA PRO A 81 -8.15 6.13 -6.67
C PRO A 81 -9.11 4.94 -6.86
N ASP A 82 -8.75 3.97 -7.70
CA ASP A 82 -9.51 2.73 -7.92
C ASP A 82 -9.21 1.66 -6.86
N GLY A 83 -8.35 1.96 -5.88
CA GLY A 83 -7.97 1.08 -4.79
C GLY A 83 -6.81 0.14 -5.12
N ASP A 84 -6.31 0.15 -6.36
CA ASP A 84 -5.13 -0.63 -6.74
C ASP A 84 -3.85 0.00 -6.18
N LEU A 85 -2.83 -0.83 -6.01
CA LEU A 85 -1.50 -0.40 -5.58
C LEU A 85 -0.55 -0.33 -6.77
N VAL A 86 0.40 0.59 -6.73
CA VAL A 86 1.55 0.60 -7.64
C VAL A 86 2.82 0.64 -6.82
N HIS A 87 3.71 -0.30 -7.07
CA HIS A 87 4.99 -0.43 -6.40
C HIS A 87 6.02 -0.95 -7.41
N ASN A 88 7.19 -0.31 -7.48
CA ASN A 88 8.22 -0.58 -8.49
C ASN A 88 7.69 -0.53 -9.93
N GLY A 89 6.68 0.32 -10.18
CA GLY A 89 5.99 0.42 -11.49
C GLY A 89 4.98 -0.71 -11.78
N ILE A 90 4.90 -1.71 -10.91
CA ILE A 90 4.00 -2.86 -11.05
C ILE A 90 2.65 -2.52 -10.44
N ARG A 91 1.57 -2.82 -11.17
CA ARG A 91 0.20 -2.65 -10.66
C ARG A 91 -0.25 -3.90 -9.92
N PHE A 92 -0.72 -3.73 -8.69
CA PHE A 92 -1.31 -4.80 -7.89
C PHE A 92 -2.79 -4.53 -7.64
N ARG A 93 -3.61 -5.55 -7.83
CA ARG A 93 -5.05 -5.50 -7.63
C ARG A 93 -5.47 -6.37 -6.47
N ARG A 94 -6.41 -5.89 -5.67
CA ARG A 94 -6.98 -6.65 -4.56
C ARG A 94 -7.65 -7.93 -5.08
N HIS A 95 -7.19 -9.08 -4.61
CA HIS A 95 -7.72 -10.40 -4.93
C HIS A 95 -8.86 -10.76 -3.97
N PRO A 96 -10.08 -11.01 -4.47
CA PRO A 96 -11.21 -11.41 -3.63
C PRO A 96 -11.18 -12.89 -3.22
N GLY A 97 -10.34 -13.70 -3.87
CA GLY A 97 -10.24 -15.14 -3.61
C GLY A 97 -9.32 -15.50 -2.45
N ARG A 98 -9.16 -16.80 -2.22
CA ARG A 98 -8.15 -17.32 -1.28
C ARG A 98 -6.76 -17.26 -1.93
N PRO A 99 -5.68 -17.09 -1.15
CA PRO A 99 -4.32 -17.33 -1.61
C PRO A 99 -4.17 -18.74 -2.23
N PRO A 100 -3.20 -18.95 -3.14
CA PRO A 100 -2.23 -17.96 -3.64
C PRO A 100 -2.87 -16.96 -4.62
N CYS A 101 -2.07 -16.01 -5.09
CA CYS A 101 -2.44 -15.26 -6.29
C CYS A 101 -2.64 -16.23 -7.47
N PRO A 102 -3.57 -15.92 -8.39
CA PRO A 102 -3.85 -16.75 -9.56
C PRO A 102 -2.68 -16.79 -10.55
#